data_AF-A0A225X1I1-F1
#
_entry.id   AF-A0A225X1I1-F1
#
_cell.length_a   1.000
_cell.length_b   1.000
_cell.length_c   1.000
_cell.angle_alpha   90.00
_cell.angle_beta   90.00
_cell.angle_gamma   90.00
#
_symmetry.space_group_name_H-M   'P 1'
#
loop_
_entity.id
_entity.type
_entity.pdbx_description
1 polymer ?
#
loop_
_entity_poly.entity_id
_entity_poly.type
_entity_poly.pdbx_seq_one_letter_code
_entity_poly.pdbx_strand_id
1 'polypeptide(L)'
;MAPSAGDAMELRSFGELQTQLRTMAYNEPVGIESVPLVHRLLTDLLAAAAARETTEKKLEKAQRDALEFSQILLPLRKENAQLTRENNSLHLEIIHQEEAITEREKTCELQLEGLRDDVKKLQFLNTQKSQQCAKKVGKMKVEHSTFY
;
A
#
# COMPACT_ATOMS: atom_id res chain seq x y z
N MET A 1 -78.52 -25.34 -25.89
CA MET A 1 -77.74 -24.50 -24.95
C MET A 1 -76.52 -24.02 -25.72
N ALA A 2 -76.43 -22.73 -26.02
CA ALA A 2 -75.25 -22.18 -26.71
C ALA A 2 -74.09 -22.12 -25.71
N PRO A 3 -72.86 -22.49 -26.11
CA PRO A 3 -71.69 -22.37 -25.23
C PRO A 3 -71.53 -20.90 -24.81
N SER A 4 -71.27 -20.67 -23.53
CA SER A 4 -71.09 -19.32 -23.02
C SER A 4 -69.82 -18.72 -23.64
N ALA A 5 -69.76 -17.39 -23.79
CA ALA A 5 -68.57 -16.72 -24.30
C ALA A 5 -67.31 -17.00 -23.43
N GLY A 6 -67.49 -17.38 -22.17
CA GLY A 6 -66.42 -17.85 -21.28
C GLY A 6 -65.82 -19.18 -21.72
N ASP A 7 -66.67 -20.17 -22.03
CA ASP A 7 -66.25 -21.52 -22.42
C ASP A 7 -65.41 -21.51 -23.71
N ALA A 8 -65.77 -20.66 -24.67
CA ALA A 8 -65.04 -20.52 -25.93
C ALA A 8 -63.67 -19.84 -25.77
N MET A 9 -63.49 -19.06 -24.71
CA MET A 9 -62.24 -18.37 -24.39
C MET A 9 -61.30 -19.30 -23.60
N GLU A 10 -61.86 -20.13 -22.71
CA GLU A 10 -61.14 -21.19 -21.97
C GLU A 10 -60.66 -22.32 -22.88
N LEU A 11 -61.45 -22.70 -23.89
CA LEU A 11 -61.04 -23.69 -24.90
C LEU A 11 -59.87 -23.20 -25.77
N ARG A 12 -59.78 -21.88 -26.04
CA ARG A 12 -58.64 -21.32 -26.78
C ARG A 12 -57.38 -21.28 -25.94
N SER A 13 -57.46 -20.80 -24.70
CA SER A 13 -56.31 -20.77 -23.78
C SER A 13 -55.82 -22.18 -23.44
N PHE A 14 -56.73 -23.16 -23.34
CA PHE A 14 -56.40 -24.58 -23.22
C PHE A 14 -55.55 -25.09 -24.40
N GLY A 15 -55.97 -24.81 -25.64
CA GLY A 15 -55.24 -25.23 -26.83
C GLY A 15 -53.85 -24.58 -26.96
N GLU A 16 -53.73 -23.30 -26.60
CA GLU A 16 -52.46 -22.57 -26.57
C GLU A 16 -51.49 -23.17 -25.54
N LEU A 17 -51.96 -23.37 -24.30
CA LEU A 17 -51.16 -23.97 -23.23
C LEU A 17 -50.73 -25.40 -23.58
N GLN A 18 -51.64 -26.22 -24.12
CA GLN A 18 -51.35 -27.61 -24.50
C GLN A 18 -50.32 -27.69 -25.63
N THR A 19 -50.37 -26.75 -26.58
CA THR A 19 -49.36 -26.65 -27.64
C THR A 19 -48.00 -26.28 -27.05
N GLN A 20 -47.97 -25.30 -26.14
CA GLN A 20 -46.74 -24.86 -25.46
C GLN A 20 -46.12 -25.98 -24.62
N LEU A 21 -46.93 -26.71 -23.85
CA LEU A 21 -46.49 -27.87 -23.06
C LEU A 21 -45.93 -28.98 -23.96
N ARG A 22 -46.61 -29.31 -25.06
CA ARG A 22 -46.11 -30.27 -26.06
C ARG A 22 -44.77 -29.86 -26.65
N THR A 23 -44.56 -28.57 -26.94
CA THR A 23 -43.25 -28.09 -27.43
C THR A 23 -42.13 -28.24 -26.40
N MET A 24 -42.49 -28.25 -25.11
CA MET A 24 -41.57 -28.52 -24.00
C MET A 24 -41.55 -30.01 -23.62
N ALA A 25 -42.10 -30.88 -24.47
CA ALA A 25 -42.21 -32.33 -24.30
C ALA A 25 -43.09 -32.81 -23.13
N TYR A 26 -43.94 -31.94 -22.57
CA TYR A 26 -44.98 -32.34 -21.63
C TYR A 26 -46.23 -32.76 -22.41
N ASN A 27 -46.49 -34.07 -22.42
CA ASN A 27 -47.54 -34.69 -23.24
C ASN A 27 -48.72 -35.19 -22.39
N GLU A 28 -48.67 -35.03 -21.07
CA GLU A 28 -49.75 -35.42 -20.17
C GLU A 28 -51.04 -34.63 -20.44
N PRO A 29 -52.22 -35.29 -20.42
CA PRO A 29 -53.49 -34.59 -20.58
C PRO A 29 -53.77 -33.71 -19.37
N VAL A 30 -54.12 -32.44 -19.62
CA VAL A 30 -54.45 -31.44 -18.60
C VAL A 30 -55.96 -31.22 -18.61
N GLY A 31 -56.57 -30.98 -17.44
CA GLY A 31 -58.00 -30.65 -17.35
C GLY A 31 -58.23 -29.16 -17.64
N ILE A 32 -59.36 -28.81 -18.26
CA ILE A 32 -59.70 -27.41 -18.62
C ILE A 32 -59.72 -26.51 -17.37
N GLU A 33 -60.24 -27.01 -16.25
CA GLU A 33 -60.26 -26.33 -14.94
C GLU A 33 -58.86 -25.96 -14.40
N SER A 34 -57.83 -26.71 -14.80
CA SER A 34 -56.46 -26.55 -14.30
C SER A 34 -55.58 -25.62 -15.15
N VAL A 35 -56.08 -25.20 -16.33
CA VAL A 35 -55.38 -24.29 -17.26
C VAL A 35 -54.84 -23.02 -16.61
N PRO A 36 -55.63 -22.23 -15.85
CA PRO A 36 -55.14 -20.97 -15.29
C PRO A 36 -54.00 -21.18 -14.29
N LEU A 37 -54.04 -22.26 -13.51
CA LEU A 37 -52.98 -22.59 -12.56
C LEU A 37 -51.71 -23.02 -13.29
N VAL A 38 -51.82 -23.94 -14.25
CA VAL A 38 -50.67 -24.45 -15.01
C VAL A 38 -50.01 -23.34 -15.82
N HIS A 39 -50.79 -22.45 -16.43
CA HIS A 39 -50.26 -21.29 -17.14
C HIS A 39 -49.47 -20.35 -16.22
N ARG A 40 -49.98 -20.09 -15.01
CA ARG A 40 -49.29 -19.24 -14.02
C ARG A 40 -47.99 -19.87 -13.54
N LEU A 41 -48.01 -21.17 -13.20
CA LEU A 41 -46.81 -21.92 -12.81
C LEU A 41 -45.76 -21.95 -13.92
N LEU A 42 -46.18 -22.16 -15.17
CA LEU A 42 -45.28 -22.15 -16.32
C LEU A 42 -44.64 -20.76 -16.51
N THR A 43 -45.43 -19.70 -16.38
CA THR A 43 -44.95 -18.32 -16.48
C THR A 43 -43.93 -18.02 -15.39
N ASP A 44 -44.24 -18.39 -14.13
CA ASP A 44 -43.34 -18.20 -13.00
C ASP A 44 -42.04 -19.02 -13.16
N LEU A 45 -42.12 -20.24 -13.68
CA LEU A 45 -40.96 -21.09 -13.94
C LEU A 45 -40.05 -20.50 -15.03
N LEU A 46 -40.64 -20.02 -16.14
CA LEU A 46 -39.89 -19.36 -17.20
C LEU A 46 -39.24 -18.07 -16.71
N ALA A 47 -39.95 -17.28 -15.91
CA ALA A 47 -39.40 -16.07 -15.28
C ALA A 47 -38.24 -16.40 -14.32
N ALA A 48 -38.38 -17.45 -13.50
CA ALA A 48 -37.33 -17.91 -12.60
C ALA A 48 -36.11 -18.44 -13.37
N ALA A 49 -36.31 -19.18 -14.46
CA ALA A 49 -35.24 -19.67 -15.32
C ALA A 49 -34.46 -18.52 -16.00
N ALA A 50 -35.18 -17.54 -16.55
CA ALA A 50 -34.57 -16.35 -17.13
C ALA A 50 -33.80 -15.54 -16.07
N ALA A 51 -34.40 -15.33 -14.89
CA ALA A 51 -33.72 -14.68 -13.78
C ALA A 51 -32.44 -15.41 -13.38
N ARG A 52 -32.47 -16.76 -13.30
CA ARG A 52 -31.30 -17.59 -13.00
C ARG A 52 -30.20 -17.42 -14.04
N GLU A 53 -30.53 -17.42 -15.33
CA GLU A 53 -29.53 -17.20 -16.39
C GLU A 53 -28.87 -15.82 -16.26
N THR A 54 -29.65 -14.78 -15.92
CA THR A 54 -29.07 -13.44 -15.71
C THR A 54 -28.17 -13.36 -14.48
N THR A 55 -28.50 -14.08 -13.40
CA THR A 55 -27.67 -14.09 -12.19
C THR A 55 -26.40 -14.90 -12.40
N GLU A 56 -26.47 -16.03 -13.10
CA GLU A 56 -25.31 -16.83 -13.51
C GLU A 56 -24.32 -15.98 -14.33
N LYS A 57 -24.80 -15.26 -15.36
CA LYS A 57 -23.96 -14.36 -16.17
C LYS A 57 -23.30 -13.25 -15.34
N LYS A 58 -24.03 -12.68 -14.39
CA LYS A 58 -23.48 -11.65 -13.48
C LYS A 58 -22.42 -12.23 -12.55
N LEU A 59 -22.66 -13.44 -12.03
CA LEU A 59 -21.72 -14.13 -11.16
C LEU A 59 -20.41 -14.46 -11.92
N GLU A 60 -20.50 -15.00 -13.12
CA GLU A 60 -19.33 -15.27 -13.97
C GLU A 60 -18.54 -14.01 -14.27
N LYS A 61 -19.23 -12.89 -14.56
CA LYS A 61 -18.56 -11.60 -14.73
C LYS A 61 -17.85 -11.17 -13.45
N ALA A 62 -18.54 -11.19 -12.31
CA ALA A 62 -17.94 -10.80 -11.03
C ALA A 62 -16.73 -11.67 -10.65
N GLN A 63 -16.76 -12.98 -10.96
CA GLN A 63 -15.63 -13.87 -10.75
C GLN A 63 -14.44 -13.54 -11.64
N ARG A 64 -14.67 -13.21 -12.92
CA ARG A 64 -13.60 -12.76 -13.84
C ARG A 64 -12.98 -11.46 -13.35
N ASP A 65 -13.81 -10.47 -13.03
CA ASP A 65 -13.36 -9.16 -12.55
C ASP A 65 -12.54 -9.33 -11.24
N ALA A 66 -13.01 -10.16 -10.30
CA ALA A 66 -12.27 -10.44 -9.06
C ALA A 66 -10.90 -11.08 -9.30
N LEU A 67 -10.80 -11.97 -10.29
CA LEU A 67 -9.55 -12.63 -10.64
C LEU A 67 -8.56 -11.66 -11.31
N GLU A 68 -9.05 -10.79 -12.19
CA GLU A 68 -8.28 -9.70 -12.79
C GLU A 68 -7.77 -8.72 -11.72
N PHE A 69 -8.64 -8.27 -10.81
CA PHE A 69 -8.23 -7.42 -9.70
C PHE A 69 -7.19 -8.10 -8.81
N SER A 70 -7.33 -9.40 -8.53
CA SER A 70 -6.34 -10.14 -7.76
C SER A 70 -4.98 -10.19 -8.47
N GLN A 71 -4.96 -10.36 -9.80
CA GLN A 71 -3.72 -10.37 -10.59
C GLN A 71 -3.00 -9.02 -10.54
N ILE A 72 -3.74 -7.91 -10.46
CA ILE A 72 -3.18 -6.55 -10.36
C ILE A 72 -2.75 -6.22 -8.92
N LEU A 73 -3.55 -6.61 -7.91
CA LEU A 73 -3.35 -6.21 -6.52
C LEU A 73 -2.16 -6.92 -5.86
N LEU A 74 -1.93 -8.19 -6.19
CA LEU A 74 -0.83 -8.99 -5.63
C LEU A 74 0.57 -8.39 -5.89
N PRO A 75 0.96 -8.04 -7.13
CA PRO A 75 2.27 -7.42 -7.38
C PRO A 75 2.39 -6.07 -6.69
N LEU A 76 1.35 -5.24 -6.70
CA LEU A 76 1.36 -3.94 -6.01
C LEU A 76 1.57 -4.08 -4.50
N ARG A 77 0.90 -5.06 -3.86
CA ARG A 77 1.13 -5.35 -2.43
C ARG A 77 2.55 -5.80 -2.15
N LYS A 78 3.11 -6.64 -3.03
CA LYS A 78 4.49 -7.13 -2.90
C LYS A 78 5.50 -5.98 -3.03
N GLU A 79 5.31 -5.13 -4.03
CA GLU A 79 6.15 -3.96 -4.27
C GLU A 79 6.05 -2.96 -3.12
N ASN A 80 4.84 -2.65 -2.65
CA ASN A 80 4.64 -1.76 -1.51
C ASN A 80 5.37 -2.29 -0.26
N ALA A 81 5.23 -3.59 0.06
CA ALA A 81 5.94 -4.21 1.17
C ALA A 81 7.46 -4.23 1.01
N GLN A 82 7.98 -4.22 -0.23
CA GLN A 82 9.41 -4.07 -0.49
C GLN A 82 9.86 -2.62 -0.27
N LEU A 83 9.15 -1.66 -0.85
CA LEU A 83 9.44 -0.24 -0.72
C LEU A 83 9.36 0.23 0.74
N THR A 84 8.39 -0.23 1.53
CA THR A 84 8.31 0.09 2.95
C THR A 84 9.53 -0.44 3.73
N ARG A 85 10.00 -1.65 3.40
CA ARG A 85 11.20 -2.22 4.05
C ARG A 85 12.46 -1.43 3.69
N GLU A 86 12.62 -1.09 2.42
CA GLU A 86 13.75 -0.28 1.94
C GLU A 86 13.73 1.12 2.54
N ASN A 87 12.57 1.79 2.54
CA ASN A 87 12.39 3.10 3.13
C ASN A 87 12.74 3.10 4.63
N ASN A 88 12.25 2.12 5.38
CA ASN A 88 12.60 1.99 6.80
C ASN A 88 14.10 1.73 7.00
N SER A 89 14.73 0.90 6.15
CA SER A 89 16.17 0.63 6.21
C SER A 89 16.98 1.89 5.95
N LEU A 90 16.63 2.66 4.92
CA LEU A 90 17.30 3.91 4.58
C LEU A 90 17.11 4.96 5.68
N HIS A 91 15.91 5.04 6.28
CA HIS A 91 15.68 5.94 7.41
C HIS A 91 16.57 5.61 8.61
N LEU A 92 16.73 4.33 8.95
CA LEU A 92 17.64 3.91 10.02
C LEU A 92 19.10 4.18 9.68
N GLU A 93 19.50 3.98 8.41
CA GLU A 93 20.86 4.28 7.97
C GLU A 93 21.18 5.77 8.08
N ILE A 94 20.25 6.64 7.69
CA ILE A 94 20.39 8.10 7.85
C ILE A 94 20.59 8.47 9.32
N ILE A 95 19.76 7.93 10.22
CA ILE A 95 19.87 8.19 11.66
C ILE A 95 21.27 7.80 12.18
N HIS A 96 21.72 6.58 11.87
CA HIS A 96 23.04 6.12 12.31
C HIS A 96 24.18 6.97 11.72
N GLN A 97 24.07 7.40 10.48
CA GLN A 97 25.07 8.28 9.85
C GLN A 97 25.10 9.66 10.52
N GLU A 98 23.95 10.25 10.82
CA GLU A 98 23.85 11.53 11.54
C GLU A 98 24.46 11.44 12.95
N GLU A 99 24.16 10.37 13.69
CA GLU A 99 24.75 10.10 15.00
C GLU A 99 26.28 9.96 14.92
N ALA A 100 26.77 9.20 13.93
CA ALA A 100 28.21 9.01 13.73
C ALA A 100 28.94 10.31 13.35
N ILE A 101 28.31 11.15 12.52
CA ILE A 101 28.85 12.47 12.16
C ILE A 101 28.90 13.35 13.40
N THR A 102 27.81 13.42 14.16
CA THR A 102 27.71 14.25 15.37
C THR A 102 28.79 13.88 16.39
N GLU A 103 29.01 12.59 16.64
CA GLU A 103 30.05 12.14 17.57
C GLU A 103 31.46 12.46 17.08
N ARG A 104 31.69 12.34 15.76
CA ARG A 104 32.98 12.70 15.14
C ARG A 104 33.24 14.20 15.22
N GLU A 105 32.23 15.03 14.97
CA GLU A 105 32.32 16.48 15.10
C GLU A 105 32.70 16.88 16.52
N LYS A 106 31.98 16.36 17.52
CA LYS A 106 32.28 16.59 18.94
C LYS A 106 33.69 16.16 19.33
N THR A 107 34.14 15.00 18.85
CA THR A 107 35.51 14.52 19.09
C THR A 107 36.55 15.47 18.48
N CYS A 108 36.30 15.94 17.25
CA CYS A 108 37.18 16.88 16.55
C CYS A 108 37.25 18.23 17.28
N GLU A 109 36.11 18.74 17.75
CA GLU A 109 36.03 19.99 18.52
C GLU A 109 36.84 19.92 19.82
N LEU A 110 36.71 18.83 20.57
CA LEU A 110 37.49 18.59 21.79
C LEU A 110 39.00 18.53 21.51
N GLN A 111 39.40 17.87 20.42
CA GLN A 111 40.80 17.82 20.00
C GLN A 111 41.33 19.19 19.61
N LEU A 112 40.53 20.00 18.88
CA LEU A 112 40.89 21.36 18.51
C LEU A 112 41.04 22.26 19.73
N GLU A 113 40.15 22.13 20.72
CA GLU A 113 40.25 22.87 21.98
C GLU A 113 41.53 22.52 22.73
N GLY A 114 41.84 21.23 22.87
CA GLY A 114 43.08 20.76 23.49
C GLY A 114 44.34 21.29 22.79
N LEU A 115 44.38 21.23 21.45
CA LEU A 115 45.49 21.77 20.67
C LEU A 115 45.63 23.29 20.83
N ARG A 116 44.52 24.03 20.87
CA ARG A 116 44.55 25.49 21.12
C ARG A 116 45.15 25.81 22.48
N ASP A 117 44.81 25.05 23.51
CA ASP A 117 45.35 25.26 24.84
C ASP A 117 46.84 24.93 24.92
N ASP A 118 47.29 23.87 24.24
CA ASP A 118 48.71 23.55 24.15
C ASP A 118 49.50 24.61 23.38
N VAL A 119 48.94 25.16 22.30
CA VAL A 119 49.54 26.31 21.59
C VAL A 119 49.70 27.50 22.53
N LYS A 120 48.67 27.85 23.32
CA LYS A 120 48.74 28.95 24.31
C LYS A 120 49.84 28.69 25.34
N LYS A 121 49.94 27.47 25.89
CA LYS A 121 50.98 27.09 26.86
C LYS A 121 52.38 27.22 26.24
N LEU A 122 52.57 26.74 25.02
CA LEU A 122 53.85 26.83 24.31
C LEU A 122 54.23 28.27 24.00
N GLN A 123 53.28 29.10 23.56
CA GLN A 123 53.51 30.53 23.35
C GLN A 123 53.92 31.25 24.63
N PHE A 124 53.25 30.94 25.75
CA PHE A 124 53.60 31.48 27.07
C PHE A 124 55.02 31.08 27.48
N LEU A 125 55.36 29.78 27.39
CA LEU A 125 56.68 29.27 27.72
C LEU A 125 57.77 29.90 26.85
N ASN A 126 57.54 30.00 25.55
CA ASN A 126 58.47 30.61 24.60
C ASN A 126 58.72 32.08 24.96
N THR A 127 57.65 32.84 25.23
CA THR A 127 57.74 34.24 25.65
C THR A 127 58.57 34.37 26.94
N GLN A 128 58.30 33.52 27.94
CA GLN A 128 59.04 33.52 29.21
C GLN A 128 60.53 33.20 29.01
N LYS A 129 60.86 32.18 28.21
CA LYS A 129 62.24 31.80 27.92
C LYS A 129 62.97 32.89 27.14
N SER A 130 62.33 33.49 26.14
CA SER A 130 62.87 34.60 25.38
C SER A 130 63.21 35.80 26.28
N GLN A 131 62.33 36.16 27.21
CA GLN A 131 62.59 37.20 28.21
C GLN A 131 63.76 36.85 29.14
N GLN A 132 63.86 35.59 29.59
CA GLN A 132 64.98 35.15 30.43
C GLN A 132 66.32 35.22 29.69
N CYS A 133 66.37 34.79 28.42
CA CYS A 133 67.55 34.91 27.58
C CYS A 133 67.95 36.38 27.39
N ALA A 134 67.01 37.27 27.08
CA ALA A 134 67.26 38.71 26.95
C ALA A 134 67.84 39.31 28.25
N LYS A 135 67.28 38.95 29.41
CA LYS A 135 67.81 39.38 30.72
C LYS A 135 69.24 38.87 30.97
N LYS A 136 69.53 37.61 30.66
CA LYS A 136 70.88 37.04 30.81
C LYS A 136 71.89 37.73 29.89
N VAL A 137 71.52 37.98 28.63
CA VAL A 137 72.36 38.73 27.67
C VAL A 137 72.61 40.15 28.16
N GLY A 138 71.59 40.84 28.69
CA GLY A 138 71.75 42.16 29.29
C GLY A 138 72.74 42.15 30.47
N LYS A 139 72.63 41.16 31.37
CA LYS A 139 73.57 41.00 32.49
C LYS A 139 75.01 40.77 32.03
N MET A 140 75.24 39.88 31.07
CA MET A 140 76.59 39.63 30.53
C MET A 140 77.19 40.89 29.90
N LYS A 141 76.39 41.71 29.19
CA LYS A 141 76.88 42.98 28.62
C LYS A 141 77.28 43.99 29.68
N VAL A 142 76.53 44.08 30.78
CA VAL A 142 76.85 44.96 31.91
C VAL A 142 78.12 44.48 32.61
N GLU A 143 78.22 43.18 32.90
CA GLU A 143 79.40 42.58 33.51
C GLU A 143 80.66 42.80 32.64
N HIS A 144 80.56 42.62 31.32
CA HIS A 144 81.71 42.84 30.43
C HIS A 144 82.15 44.31 30.37
N SER A 145 81.21 45.25 30.56
CA SER A 145 81.49 46.70 30.57
C SER A 145 82.03 47.22 31.91
N THR A 146 81.91 46.46 33.01
CA THR A 146 82.55 46.79 34.30
C THR A 146 83.95 46.19 34.47
N PHE A 147 84.38 45.32 33.54
CA PHE A 147 85.71 44.70 33.54
C PHE A 147 86.71 45.35 32.55
N TYR A 148 86.32 46.42 31.86
CA TYR A 148 87.17 47.31 31.06
C TYR A 148 87.06 48.74 31.61
#